data_AF-A0A968FTH5-F1
#
_entry.id   AF-A0A968FTH5-F1
#
_cell.length_a   1.000
_cell.length_b   1.000
_cell.length_c   1.000
_cell.angle_alpha   90.00
_cell.angle_beta   90.00
_cell.angle_gamma   90.00
#
_symmetry.space_group_name_H-M   'P 1'
#
loop_
_entity.id
_entity.type
_entity.pdbx_description
1 polymer ?
#
loop_
_entity_poly.entity_id
_entity_poly.type
_entity_poly.pdbx_seq_one_letter_code
_entity_poly.pdbx_strand_id
1 'polypeptide(L)'
;EQFGLTNAEAAVMHELDKGLNLDQIAESIHISKHTVRDHLKSIYQKTGTRRQVELVRLVFASPTSFIRESEMMGLSLAGPLERRRQSD
;
A
#
# COMPACT_ATOMS: atom_id res chain seq x y z
N GLU A 1 -11.00 -8.56 -5.56
CA GLU A 1 -9.87 -8.85 -6.47
C GLU A 1 -9.79 -7.78 -7.57
N GLN A 2 -9.33 -6.56 -7.26
CA GLN A 2 -9.55 -5.39 -8.14
C GLN A 2 -8.58 -5.26 -9.35
N PHE A 3 -7.45 -5.96 -9.40
CA PHE A 3 -6.43 -5.76 -10.46
C PHE A 3 -5.80 -7.03 -11.05
N GLY A 4 -6.26 -8.24 -10.70
CA GLY A 4 -5.71 -9.49 -11.25
C GLY A 4 -4.20 -9.67 -11.00
N LEU A 5 -3.71 -9.19 -9.85
CA LEU A 5 -2.32 -9.36 -9.46
C LEU A 5 -2.04 -10.82 -9.12
N THR A 6 -0.86 -11.30 -9.50
CA THR A 6 -0.33 -12.57 -9.01
C THR A 6 0.08 -12.46 -7.54
N ASN A 7 0.24 -13.59 -6.85
CA ASN A 7 0.69 -13.60 -5.46
C ASN A 7 2.04 -12.89 -5.26
N ALA A 8 2.98 -13.04 -6.20
CA ALA A 8 4.28 -12.37 -6.14
C ALA A 8 4.16 -10.85 -6.30
N GLU A 9 3.31 -10.40 -7.23
CA GLU A 9 3.03 -8.96 -7.41
C GLU A 9 2.32 -8.36 -6.20
N ALA A 10 1.37 -9.08 -5.59
CA ALA A 10 0.70 -8.66 -4.38
C ALA A 10 1.68 -8.56 -3.19
N ALA A 11 2.63 -9.49 -3.06
CA ALA A 11 3.68 -9.43 -2.04
C ALA A 11 4.58 -8.20 -2.20
N VAL A 12 5.04 -7.92 -3.43
CA VAL A 12 5.82 -6.69 -3.72
C VAL A 12 5.00 -5.45 -3.38
N MET A 13 3.70 -5.44 -3.69
CA MET A 13 2.83 -4.32 -3.36
C MET A 13 2.66 -4.11 -1.86
N HIS A 14 2.50 -5.19 -1.11
CA HIS A 14 2.37 -5.14 0.34
C HIS A 14 3.63 -4.55 1.01
N GLU A 15 4.82 -4.88 0.53
CA GLU A 15 6.05 -4.29 1.07
C GLU A 15 6.27 -2.83 0.64
N LEU A 16 5.82 -2.45 -0.57
CA LEU A 16 5.80 -1.06 -1.01
C LEU A 16 4.86 -0.19 -0.19
N ASP A 17 3.71 -0.74 0.23
CA ASP A 17 2.74 -0.09 1.11
C ASP A 17 3.33 0.26 2.48
N LYS A 18 4.25 -0.57 2.97
CA LYS A 18 5.01 -0.30 4.21
C LYS A 18 6.05 0.80 4.07
N GLY A 19 6.23 1.37 2.87
CA GLY A 19 7.22 2.40 2.57
C GLY A 19 8.64 1.86 2.39
N LEU A 20 8.81 0.54 2.20
CA LEU A 20 10.11 -0.06 1.96
C LEU A 20 10.64 0.32 0.58
N ASN A 21 11.97 0.47 0.48
CA ASN A 21 12.64 0.66 -0.80
C ASN A 21 12.88 -0.68 -1.51
N LEU A 22 13.27 -0.64 -2.80
CA LEU A 22 13.40 -1.84 -3.63
C LEU A 22 14.41 -2.87 -3.10
N ASP A 23 15.48 -2.42 -2.44
CA ASP A 23 16.49 -3.31 -1.86
C ASP A 23 15.92 -4.04 -0.62
N GLN A 24 15.20 -3.30 0.22
CA GLN A 24 14.52 -3.87 1.40
C GLN A 24 13.41 -4.83 1.01
N ILE A 25 12.65 -4.53 -0.05
CA ILE A 25 11.61 -5.42 -0.57
C ILE A 25 12.25 -6.71 -1.08
N ALA A 26 13.32 -6.59 -1.86
CA ALA A 26 14.07 -7.73 -2.39
C ALA A 26 14.55 -8.66 -1.27
N GLU A 27 15.10 -8.08 -0.21
CA GLU A 27 15.51 -8.81 1.00
C GLU A 27 14.32 -9.44 1.73
N SER A 28 13.24 -8.68 1.95
CA SER A 28 12.07 -9.11 2.73
C SER A 28 11.32 -10.29 2.12
N ILE A 29 11.28 -10.40 0.80
CA ILE A 29 10.60 -11.50 0.10
C ILE A 29 11.57 -12.48 -0.57
N HIS A 30 12.86 -12.36 -0.26
CA HIS A 30 13.94 -13.24 -0.73
C HIS A 30 14.04 -13.37 -2.27
N ILE A 31 13.93 -12.26 -2.99
CA ILE A 31 14.13 -12.22 -4.45
C ILE A 31 15.17 -11.18 -4.85
N SER A 32 15.60 -11.20 -6.12
CA SER A 32 16.55 -10.18 -6.60
C SER A 32 15.87 -8.82 -6.80
N LYS A 33 16.62 -7.73 -6.63
CA LYS A 33 16.16 -6.37 -6.98
C LYS A 33 15.70 -6.26 -8.44
N HIS A 34 16.30 -7.03 -9.34
CA HIS A 34 15.86 -7.10 -10.74
C HIS A 34 14.44 -7.66 -10.81
N THR A 35 14.18 -8.78 -10.14
CA THR A 35 12.87 -9.42 -10.07
C THR A 35 11.81 -8.49 -9.44
N VAL A 36 12.17 -7.72 -8.40
CA VAL A 36 11.27 -6.69 -7.83
C VAL A 36 10.87 -5.66 -8.90
N ARG A 37 11.83 -5.19 -9.72
CA ARG A 37 11.54 -4.24 -10.81
C ARG A 37 10.65 -4.85 -11.89
N ASP A 38 10.85 -6.11 -12.22
CA ASP A 38 10.01 -6.81 -13.20
C ASP A 38 8.57 -6.94 -12.70
N HIS A 39 8.38 -7.33 -11.43
CA HIS A 39 7.06 -7.35 -10.81
C HIS A 39 6.42 -5.96 -10.81
N LEU A 40 7.16 -4.92 -10.43
CA LEU A 40 6.69 -3.54 -10.48
C LEU A 40 6.24 -3.13 -11.88
N LYS A 41 7.00 -3.48 -12.92
CA LYS A 41 6.62 -3.19 -14.31
C LYS A 41 5.30 -3.86 -14.68
N SER A 42 5.11 -5.12 -14.31
CA SER A 42 3.85 -5.83 -14.53
C SER A 42 2.70 -5.22 -13.73
N ILE A 43 2.94 -4.83 -12.47
CA ILE A 43 1.95 -4.13 -11.63
C ILE A 43 1.53 -2.81 -12.26
N TYR A 44 2.49 -2.00 -12.72
CA TYR A 44 2.20 -0.73 -13.41
C TYR A 44 1.33 -0.94 -14.65
N GLN A 45 1.64 -1.97 -15.45
CA GLN A 45 0.84 -2.32 -16.62
C GLN A 45 -0.59 -2.78 -16.25
N LYS A 46 -0.74 -3.59 -15.20
CA LYS A 46 -2.04 -4.11 -14.75
C LYS A 46 -2.91 -3.06 -14.07
N THR A 47 -2.30 -2.14 -13.34
CA THR A 47 -3.00 -1.06 -12.62
C THR A 47 -3.15 0.21 -13.44
N GLY A 48 -2.50 0.29 -14.60
CA GLY A 48 -2.50 1.49 -15.45
C GLY A 48 -1.74 2.68 -14.85
N THR A 49 -0.91 2.46 -13.84
CA THR A 49 -0.13 3.50 -13.16
C THR A 49 1.27 3.60 -13.73
N ARG A 50 1.91 4.78 -13.62
CA ARG A 50 3.24 5.03 -14.19
C ARG A 50 4.27 5.42 -13.15
N ARG A 51 3.83 5.75 -11.94
CA ARG A 51 4.68 6.18 -10.83
C ARG A 51 4.33 5.42 -9.56
N GLN A 52 5.34 5.18 -8.72
CA GLN A 52 5.16 4.55 -7.41
C GLN A 52 4.12 5.30 -6.56
N VAL A 53 4.12 6.64 -6.60
CA VAL A 53 3.13 7.45 -5.87
C VAL A 53 1.71 7.24 -6.39
N GLU A 54 1.52 7.06 -7.71
CA GLU A 54 0.20 6.76 -8.29
C GLU A 54 -0.28 5.37 -7.89
N LEU A 55 0.64 4.39 -7.92
CA LEU A 55 0.36 3.02 -7.53
C LEU A 55 -0.03 2.91 -6.05
N VAL A 56 0.75 3.56 -5.18
CA VAL A 56 0.48 3.67 -3.74
C VAL A 56 -0.87 4.35 -3.54
N ARG A 57 -1.12 5.52 -4.15
CA ARG A 57 -2.43 6.21 -4.04
C ARG A 57 -3.61 5.37 -4.51
N LEU A 58 -3.45 4.57 -5.56
CA LEU A 58 -4.51 3.69 -6.06
C LEU A 58 -4.83 2.56 -5.05
N VAL A 59 -3.82 2.06 -4.34
CA VAL A 59 -4.00 1.11 -3.23
C VAL A 59 -4.63 1.80 -2.00
N PHE A 60 -4.24 3.03 -1.68
CA PHE A 60 -4.75 3.83 -0.53
C PHE A 60 -6.14 4.45 -0.75
N ALA A 61 -6.52 4.72 -2.00
CA ALA A 61 -7.83 5.26 -2.37
C ALA A 61 -8.93 4.20 -2.39
N SER A 62 -8.57 2.91 -2.29
CA SER A 62 -9.54 1.88 -1.92
C SER A 62 -9.99 2.13 -0.48
N PRO A 63 -11.30 2.18 -0.17
CA PRO A 63 -11.82 2.59 1.15
C PRO A 63 -11.36 1.72 2.36
N THR A 64 -10.55 0.69 2.12
CA THR A 64 -9.98 -0.22 3.13
C THR A 64 -8.64 0.22 3.74
N SER A 65 -7.89 1.14 3.11
CA SER A 65 -6.47 1.43 3.46
C SER A 65 -6.24 2.81 4.08
N PHE A 66 -7.30 3.59 4.32
CA PHE A 66 -7.22 4.95 4.85
C PHE A 66 -6.70 5.06 6.31
N ILE A 67 -6.48 3.94 7.00
CA ILE A 67 -5.93 3.90 8.37
C ILE A 67 -4.39 3.90 8.33
N ARG A 68 -3.78 4.99 7.82
CA ARG A 68 -2.35 5.27 8.11
C ARG A 68 -1.86 6.70 7.85
N GLU A 69 -2.68 7.58 7.28
CA GLU A 69 -2.31 8.99 7.10
C GLU A 69 -2.18 9.76 8.42
N SER A 70 -2.77 9.26 9.52
CA SER A 70 -2.72 9.91 10.84
C SER A 70 -1.36 9.78 11.55
N GLU A 71 -0.61 8.70 11.35
CA GLU A 71 0.68 8.50 12.03
C GLU A 71 1.81 9.34 11.43
N MET A 72 1.72 9.70 10.14
CA MET A 72 2.81 10.38 9.42
C MET A 72 2.78 11.92 9.54
N MET A 73 1.66 12.53 9.97
CA MET A 73 1.51 13.99 10.05
C MET A 73 1.66 14.59 11.45
N GLY A 74 2.03 13.82 12.48
CA GLY A 74 2.17 14.34 13.85
C GLY A 74 0.88 14.95 14.42
N LEU A 75 -0.27 14.68 13.79
CA LEU A 75 -1.59 15.05 14.29
C LEU A 75 -2.05 13.95 15.23
N SER A 76 -1.75 14.15 16.52
CA SER A 76 -2.35 13.36 17.59
C SER A 76 -3.87 13.52 17.56
N LEU A 77 -4.55 12.54 16.97
CA LEU A 77 -5.98 12.32 17.16
C LEU A 77 -6.19 11.07 18.01
N ALA A 78 -5.56 11.05 19.19
CA ALA A 78 -6.04 10.26 20.31
C ALA A 78 -7.13 11.07 21.06
N GLY A 79 -8.28 11.20 20.42
CA GLY A 79 -9.52 11.64 21.06
C GLY A 79 -10.56 10.52 20.89
N PRO A 80 -11.23 10.04 21.95
CA PRO A 80 -12.11 8.88 21.85
C PRO A 80 -13.28 9.19 20.90
N LEU A 81 -13.32 8.52 19.75
CA LEU A 81 -14.55 8.34 18.99
C LEU A 81 -15.41 7.28 19.70
N GLU A 82 -15.93 7.64 20.86
CA GLU A 82 -16.94 6.84 21.56
C GLU A 82 -18.29 7.57 21.48
N ARG A 83 -19.08 7.13 20.50
CA ARG A 83 -20.55 7.08 20.47
C ARG A 83 -21.33 8.38 20.77
N ARG A 84 -21.77 9.05 19.69
CA ARG A 84 -23.16 9.53 19.61
C ARG A 84 -24.06 8.45 19.02
N ARG A 85 -24.88 7.85 19.88
CA ARG A 85 -26.27 7.35 19.74
C ARG A 85 -26.50 6.50 21.00
N GLN A 86 -27.46 6.76 21.88
CA GLN A 86 -28.89 6.98 21.66
C GLN A 86 -29.56 7.36 23.00
N SER A 87 -30.66 8.11 22.93
CA SER A 87 -31.84 8.12 23.84
C SER A 87 -31.58 8.58 25.30
N ASP A 88 -32.30 9.53 25.89
CA ASP A 88 -33.68 10.02 25.76
C ASP A 88 -33.69 11.52 26.15
#